data_AF-A0A2G6CBN7-F1
#
_entry.id   AF-A0A2G6CBN7-F1
#
_cell.length_a   1.000
_cell.length_b   1.000
_cell.length_c   1.000
_cell.angle_alpha   90.00
_cell.angle_beta   90.00
_cell.angle_gamma   90.00
#
_symmetry.space_group_name_H-M   'P 1'
#
loop_
_entity.id
_entity.type
_entity.pdbx_description
1 polymer ?
#
loop_
_entity_poly.entity_id
_entity_poly.type
_entity_poly.pdbx_seq_one_letter_code
_entity_poly.pdbx_strand_id
1 'polypeptide(L)' 'MGKWNTLTYRIVVKVLKKFGCYKVREGSKASHEIWFSPITKNEFTMLKPHGGGKTYRIGTIQTIVSQAGIDKKEFIDYV' A
#
# COMPACT_ATOMS: atom_id res chain seq x y z
N MET A 1 -7.85 -10.63 16.32
CA MET A 1 -8.28 -10.21 14.97
C MET A 1 -7.83 -8.76 14.80
N GLY A 2 -6.72 -8.55 14.09
CA GLY A 2 -5.94 -7.31 14.16
C GLY A 2 -6.39 -6.22 13.19
N LYS A 3 -5.84 -5.01 13.39
CA LYS A 3 -6.03 -3.77 12.60
C LYS A 3 -6.01 -3.94 11.07
N TRP A 4 -5.50 -5.06 10.54
CA TRP A 4 -5.44 -5.39 9.12
C TRP A 4 -6.82 -5.55 8.43
N ASN A 5 -7.85 -6.04 9.11
CA ASN A 5 -9.17 -6.30 8.52
C ASN A 5 -9.98 -5.03 8.21
N THR A 6 -9.60 -3.88 8.74
CA THR A 6 -10.31 -2.60 8.57
C THR A 6 -9.59 -1.67 7.59
N LEU A 7 -8.48 -2.12 7.00
CA LEU A 7 -7.66 -1.32 6.12
C LEU A 7 -8.29 -1.14 4.75
N THR A 8 -8.64 0.11 4.46
CA THR A 8 -9.07 0.54 3.13
C THR A 8 -7.90 1.06 2.32
N TYR A 9 -8.11 1.18 1.01
CA TYR A 9 -7.12 1.79 0.11
C TYR A 9 -6.61 3.14 0.60
N ARG A 10 -7.50 3.99 1.09
CA ARG A 10 -7.16 5.33 1.59
C ARG A 10 -6.21 5.29 2.78
N ILE A 11 -6.41 4.35 3.71
CA ILE A 11 -5.55 4.21 4.88
C ILE A 11 -4.16 3.74 4.45
N VAL A 12 -4.09 2.70 3.60
CA VAL A 12 -2.82 2.18 3.10
C VAL A 12 -2.02 3.27 2.37
N VAL A 13 -2.67 4.03 1.47
CA VAL A 13 -2.07 5.18 0.79
C VAL A 13 -1.54 6.22 1.77
N LYS A 14 -2.32 6.55 2.81
CA LYS A 14 -1.94 7.56 3.81
C LYS A 14 -0.68 7.13 4.55
N VAL A 15 -0.60 5.86 4.95
CA VAL A 15 0.58 5.32 5.64
C VAL A 15 1.78 5.29 4.69
N LEU A 16 1.64 4.75 3.47
CA LEU A 16 2.72 4.73 2.47
C LEU A 16 3.32 6.12 2.23
N LYS A 17 2.47 7.14 2.09
CA LYS A 17 2.93 8.54 1.94
C LYS A 17 3.68 9.07 3.16
N LYS A 18 3.32 8.67 4.38
CA LYS A 18 4.07 9.04 5.60
C LYS A 18 5.49 8.47 5.59
N PHE A 19 5.67 7.28 5.03
CA PHE A 19 6.99 6.67 4.80
C PHE A 19 7.71 7.25 3.57
N GLY A 20 7.19 8.32 2.96
CA GLY A 20 7.78 8.98 1.81
C GLY A 20 7.56 8.25 0.48
N CYS A 21 6.76 7.18 0.45
CA CYS A 21 6.40 6.52 -0.80
C CYS A 21 5.45 7.39 -1.60
N TYR A 22 5.64 7.46 -2.92
CA TYR A 22 4.80 8.26 -3.80
C TYR A 22 4.44 7.51 -5.08
N LYS A 23 3.28 7.88 -5.66
CA LYS A 23 2.84 7.33 -6.94
C LYS A 23 3.67 7.95 -8.05
N VAL A 24 4.25 7.11 -8.89
CA VAL A 24 5.04 7.52 -10.07
C VAL A 24 4.13 7.61 -11.30
N ARG A 25 3.35 6.56 -11.55
CA ARG A 25 2.47 6.45 -12.74
C ARG A 25 1.36 5.43 -12.54
N GLU A 26 0.41 5.44 -13.45
CA GLU A 26 -0.55 4.34 -13.60
C GLU A 26 0.14 3.16 -14.30
N GLY A 27 -0.14 1.94 -13.86
CA GLY A 27 0.33 0.73 -14.50
C GLY A 27 -0.52 0.39 -15.73
N SER A 28 -0.15 -0.68 -16.43
CA SER A 28 -0.82 -1.12 -17.67
C SER A 28 -2.29 -1.51 -17.49
N LYS A 29 -2.74 -1.71 -16.25
CA LYS A 29 -4.16 -1.92 -15.90
C LYS A 29 -4.61 -0.72 -15.06
N ALA A 30 -5.80 -0.19 -15.32
CA ALA A 30 -6.36 0.95 -14.57
C ALA A 30 -6.44 0.73 -13.04
N SER A 31 -6.40 -0.52 -12.59
CA SER A 31 -6.39 -0.90 -11.17
C SER A 31 -4.98 -1.09 -10.59
N HIS A 32 -3.93 -0.97 -11.39
CA HIS A 32 -2.54 -1.11 -10.96
C HIS A 32 -1.90 0.28 -10.95
N GLU A 33 -1.36 0.69 -9.82
CA GLU A 33 -0.59 1.94 -9.69
C GLU A 33 0.87 1.59 -9.44
N ILE A 34 1.79 2.29 -10.08
CA ILE A 34 3.23 2.14 -9.83
C ILE A 34 3.65 3.19 -8.82
N TRP A 35 4.25 2.73 -7.72
CA TRP A 35 4.70 3.55 -6.61
C TRP A 35 6.20 3.37 -6.43
N PHE A 36 6.88 4.42 -6.00
CA PHE A 36 8.29 4.36 -5.63
C PHE A 36 8.41 4.34 -4.10
N SER A 37 9.23 3.43 -3.58
CA SER A 37 9.62 3.44 -2.17
C SER A 37 11.04 4.00 -2.02
N PRO A 38 11.24 5.09 -1.25
CA PRO A 38 12.57 5.57 -0.94
C PRO A 38 13.34 4.64 0.00
N ILE A 39 12.66 3.74 0.70
CA ILE A 39 13.26 2.78 1.65
C ILE A 39 14.01 1.69 0.86
N THR A 40 13.35 1.08 -0.13
CA THR A 40 13.95 0.03 -0.97
C THR A 40 14.63 0.58 -2.22
N LYS A 41 14.46 1.88 -2.51
CA LYS A 41 14.88 2.56 -3.75
C LYS A 41 14.34 1.88 -5.02
N ASN A 42 13.20 1.20 -4.91
CA ASN A 42 12.59 0.42 -5.98
C ASN A 42 11.13 0.85 -6.22
N GLU A 43 10.69 0.64 -7.46
CA GLU A 43 9.27 0.74 -7.82
C GLU A 43 8.53 -0.54 -7.42
N PHE A 44 7.28 -0.40 -6.95
CA PHE A 44 6.40 -1.49 -6.61
C PHE A 44 4.99 -1.24 -7.16
N THR A 45 4.21 -2.32 -7.29
CA THR A 45 2.84 -2.25 -7.80
C THR A 45 1.86 -2.22 -6.63
N MET A 46 0.98 -1.23 -6.64
CA MET A 46 -0.10 -1.08 -5.69
C MET A 46 -1.44 -1.30 -6.39
N LEU A 47 -2.29 -2.17 -5.82
CA LEU A 47 -3.50 -2.66 -6.47
C LEU A 47 -4.75 -1.90 -6.03
N LYS A 48 -5.12 -0.82 -6.71
CA LYS A 48 -6.33 -0.06 -6.41
C LYS A 48 -7.59 -0.94 -6.53
N PRO A 49 -8.36 -1.17 -5.43
CA PRO A 49 -9.57 -1.96 -5.49
C PRO A 49 -10.67 -1.23 -6.27
N HIS A 50 -11.49 -1.99 -6.99
CA HIS A 50 -12.61 -1.44 -7.78
C HIS A 50 -13.68 -0.87 -6.83
N GLY A 51 -13.79 0.46 -6.81
CA GLY A 51 -14.59 1.22 -5.85
C GLY A 51 -13.77 1.57 -4.61
N GLY A 52 -13.16 2.77 -4.59
CA GLY A 52 -12.11 3.22 -3.65
C GLY A 52 -12.44 3.26 -2.15
N GLY A 53 -13.56 2.66 -1.73
CA GLY A 53 -13.96 2.46 -0.34
C GLY A 53 -13.89 1.00 0.16
N LYS A 54 -13.54 0.02 -0.68
CA LYS A 54 -13.47 -1.39 -0.24
C LYS A 54 -12.21 -1.69 0.57
N THR A 55 -12.38 -2.51 1.60
CA THR A 55 -11.28 -3.10 2.38
C THR A 55 -10.40 -3.96 1.48
N TYR A 56 -9.08 -3.80 1.61
CA TYR A 56 -8.12 -4.67 0.91
C TYR A 56 -8.15 -6.10 1.48
N ARG A 57 -7.83 -7.09 0.65
CA ARG A 57 -7.47 -8.41 1.18
C ARG A 57 -6.17 -8.28 1.97
N ILE A 58 -6.11 -8.85 3.16
CA ILE A 58 -4.95 -8.76 4.08
C ILE A 58 -3.65 -9.16 3.37
N GLY A 59 -3.67 -10.25 2.60
CA GLY A 59 -2.51 -10.72 1.84
C GLY A 59 -2.00 -9.68 0.84
N THR A 60 -2.89 -8.94 0.18
CA THR A 60 -2.50 -7.86 -0.75
C THR A 60 -1.78 -6.73 -0.02
N ILE A 61 -2.28 -6.32 1.15
CA ILE A 61 -1.64 -5.27 1.94
C ILE A 61 -0.26 -5.73 2.41
N GLN A 62 -0.15 -6.95 2.93
CA GLN A 62 1.12 -7.49 3.40
C GLN A 62 2.16 -7.57 2.29
N THR A 63 1.77 -7.97 1.08
CA THR A 63 2.67 -7.95 -0.09
C THR A 63 3.11 -6.53 -0.43
N ILE A 64 2.19 -5.56 -0.48
CA ILE A 64 2.52 -4.16 -0.76
C ILE A 64 3.50 -3.60 0.26
N VAL A 65 3.22 -3.81 1.55
CA VAL A 65 4.07 -3.37 2.68
C VAL A 65 5.46 -3.99 2.58
N SER A 66 5.54 -5.28 2.26
CA SER A 66 6.81 -5.98 2.06
C SER A 66 7.58 -5.44 0.85
N GLN A 67 6.91 -5.14 -0.28
CA GLN A 67 7.55 -4.59 -1.48
C GLN A 67 8.03 -3.14 -1.25
N ALA A 68 7.28 -2.37 -0.46
CA ALA A 68 7.69 -1.04 -0.03
C ALA A 68 8.85 -1.07 0.97
N GLY A 69 9.21 -2.24 1.51
CA GLY A 69 10.25 -2.41 2.52
C GLY A 69 9.88 -1.84 3.90
N ILE A 70 8.59 -1.71 4.18
CA ILE A 70 8.10 -1.24 5.47
C ILE A 70 7.88 -2.46 6.37
N ASP A 71 8.32 -2.39 7.62
CA ASP A 71 8.03 -3.46 8.58
C ASP A 71 6.52 -3.54 8.89
N LYS A 72 6.00 -4.76 9.01
CA LYS A 72 4.57 -4.99 9.23
C LYS A 72 4.09 -4.40 10.56
N LYS A 73 4.94 -4.39 11.60
CA LYS A 73 4.62 -3.83 12.92
C LYS A 73 4.63 -2.32 12.87
N GLU A 74 5.65 -1.72 12.24
CA GLU A 74 5.69 -0.27 12.03
C GLU A 74 4.48 0.21 11.23
N PHE A 75 4.15 -0.47 10.14
CA PHE A 75 2.98 -0.12 9.33
C PHE A 75 1.68 -0.06 10.15
N ILE A 76 1.47 -1.00 11.06
CA ILE A 76 0.26 -1.12 11.89
C ILE A 76 0.22 -0.12 13.05
N ASP A 77 1.37 0.37 13.48
CA ASP A 77 1.46 1.45 14.46
C ASP A 77 0.93 2.77 13.90
N TYR A 78 1.16 3.02 12.61
CA TYR A 78 0.69 4.21 11.90
C TYR A 78 -0.79 4.20 11.47
N VAL A 79 -1.48 3.07 11.66
CA VAL A 79 -2.90 2.84 11.34
C VAL A 79 -3.79 3.11 12.55
#